data_AF-A0A8C0TSI4-F1
#
_entry.id   AF-A0A8C0TSI4-F1
#
_cell.length_a   1.000
_cell.length_b   1.000
_cell.length_c   1.000
_cell.angle_alpha   90.00
_cell.angle_beta   90.00
_cell.angle_gamma   90.00
#
_symmetry.space_group_name_H-M   'P 1'
#
loop_
_entity.id
_entity.type
_entity.pdbx_description
1 polymer ?
#
loop_
_entity_poly.entity_id
_entity_poly.type
_entity_poly.pdbx_seq_one_letter_code
_entity_poly.pdbx_strand_id
1 'polypeptide(L)'
;RGGSLGVADPQSQPGSARWSGFHCHHWIASSSRSGPRRREEGICTIFHTSGYDTQTIVNNNGGTDYGLFQISNKFWCKDDQNLQSRNICDISCDKFLDDDLTDDMICAKKILDKEGIDYWLAHKPLCSEKLEQWRCEKL
;
A
#
# COMPACT_ATOMS: atom_id res chain seq x y z
N ARG A 1 -0.66 18.73 -25.39
CA ARG A 1 0.79 18.77 -25.12
C ARG A 1 0.91 18.67 -23.60
N GLY A 2 0.88 17.47 -23.04
CA GLY A 2 2.02 16.55 -22.99
C GLY A 2 2.69 16.73 -21.63
N GLY A 3 2.00 16.34 -20.55
CA GLY A 3 2.56 16.31 -19.20
C GLY A 3 3.22 14.97 -19.02
N SER A 4 4.55 14.92 -19.09
CA SER A 4 5.31 13.72 -18.81
C SER A 4 5.08 13.30 -17.36
N LEU A 5 4.48 12.13 -17.16
CA LEU A 5 4.53 11.39 -15.92
C LEU A 5 6.02 11.21 -15.58
N GLY A 6 6.48 11.86 -14.51
CA GLY A 6 7.82 11.68 -14.01
C GLY A 6 8.01 10.22 -13.62
N VAL A 7 8.78 9.50 -14.42
CA VAL A 7 9.26 8.16 -14.07
C VAL A 7 10.24 8.37 -12.93
N ALA A 8 9.88 7.89 -11.73
CA ALA A 8 10.80 7.88 -10.59
C ALA A 8 12.05 7.08 -10.99
N ASP A 9 13.22 7.70 -10.81
CA ASP A 9 14.52 7.13 -11.15
C ASP A 9 14.79 5.90 -10.24
N PRO A 10 15.01 4.70 -10.82
CA PRO A 10 15.24 3.47 -10.05
C PRO A 10 16.51 3.50 -9.18
N GLN A 11 17.40 4.49 -9.35
CA GLN A 11 18.61 4.67 -8.55
C GLN A 11 18.49 5.79 -7.50
N SER A 12 17.31 6.39 -7.34
CA SER A 12 17.04 7.26 -6.20
C SER A 12 17.02 6.41 -4.94
N GLN A 13 18.14 6.35 -4.22
CA GLN A 13 18.14 5.83 -2.85
C GLN A 13 17.02 6.53 -2.08
N PRO A 14 16.19 5.81 -1.29
CA PRO A 14 15.07 6.42 -0.60
C PRO A 14 15.60 7.44 0.40
N GLY A 15 15.61 8.70 -0.04
CA GLY A 15 15.74 9.85 0.82
C GLY A 15 14.54 9.87 1.75
N SER A 16 14.75 9.43 2.98
CA SER A 16 14.02 9.89 4.17
C SER A 16 12.49 9.72 4.22
N ALA A 17 11.90 8.72 3.56
CA ALA A 17 10.62 8.21 4.04
C ALA A 17 10.92 7.28 5.22
N ARG A 18 10.33 7.56 6.38
CA ARG A 18 10.60 6.95 7.69
C ARG A 18 10.15 5.49 7.79
N TRP A 19 10.41 4.68 6.78
CA TRP A 19 10.28 3.23 6.84
C TRP A 19 11.55 2.66 7.43
N SER A 20 11.61 2.64 8.75
CA SER A 20 12.64 1.89 9.47
C SER A 20 12.65 0.44 8.96
N GLY A 21 13.83 -0.17 8.84
CA GLY A 21 14.00 -1.55 8.35
C GLY A 21 13.11 -2.60 9.05
N PHE A 22 12.58 -2.27 10.24
CA PHE A 22 11.57 -3.06 10.94
C PHE A 22 10.26 -3.27 10.15
N HIS A 23 9.78 -2.28 9.40
CA HIS A 23 8.50 -2.38 8.67
C HIS A 23 8.62 -3.16 7.36
N CYS A 24 9.79 -3.14 6.73
CA CYS A 24 10.11 -3.89 5.51
C CYS A 24 9.98 -5.42 5.73
N HIS A 25 10.36 -5.90 6.91
CA HIS A 25 10.27 -7.33 7.26
C HIS A 25 8.88 -7.77 7.75
N HIS A 26 8.03 -6.86 8.24
CA HIS A 26 6.79 -7.20 8.93
C HIS A 26 5.57 -7.33 8.00
N TRP A 27 5.60 -6.70 6.82
CA TRP A 27 4.47 -6.67 5.89
C TRP A 27 4.02 -8.07 5.41
N ILE A 28 4.95 -9.02 5.25
CA ILE A 28 4.61 -10.44 4.98
C ILE A 28 5.32 -11.41 5.91
N ALA A 29 5.10 -11.27 7.21
CA ALA A 29 5.52 -12.29 8.18
C ALA A 29 4.35 -13.15 8.69
N SER A 30 3.09 -12.74 8.45
CA SER A 30 1.91 -13.39 9.05
C SER A 30 1.25 -14.50 8.21
N SER A 31 1.82 -14.87 7.06
CA SER A 31 1.35 -16.04 6.31
C SER A 31 2.48 -17.05 6.16
N SER A 32 2.36 -18.21 6.78
CA SER A 32 3.34 -19.32 6.81
C SER A 32 3.68 -19.93 5.43
N ARG A 33 3.24 -19.29 4.34
CA ARG A 33 3.40 -19.67 2.92
C ARG A 33 3.99 -18.56 2.05
N SER A 34 4.46 -17.47 2.65
CA SER A 34 5.06 -16.35 1.93
C SER A 34 6.56 -16.60 1.71
N GLY A 35 6.89 -17.16 0.54
CA GLY A 35 8.28 -17.15 0.06
C GLY A 35 8.78 -15.72 -0.17
N PRO A 36 10.10 -15.50 -0.27
CA PRO A 36 10.74 -14.19 -0.42
C PRO A 36 10.01 -13.34 -1.47
N ARG A 37 9.78 -13.93 -2.65
CA ARG A 37 9.14 -13.28 -3.80
C ARG A 37 7.91 -12.46 -3.44
N ARG A 38 7.00 -12.98 -2.60
CA ARG A 38 5.78 -12.24 -2.25
C ARG A 38 6.10 -10.94 -1.51
N ARG A 39 7.10 -10.95 -0.62
CA ARG A 39 7.51 -9.81 0.19
C ARG A 39 7.97 -8.67 -0.71
N GLU A 40 8.87 -8.97 -1.64
CA GLU A 40 9.39 -7.97 -2.56
C GLU A 40 8.29 -7.45 -3.50
N GLU A 41 7.37 -8.30 -3.97
CA GLU A 41 6.24 -7.89 -4.82
C GLU A 41 5.43 -6.77 -4.19
N GLY A 42 5.10 -6.87 -2.90
CA GLY A 42 4.28 -5.82 -2.31
C GLY A 42 5.03 -4.69 -1.64
N ILE A 43 6.31 -4.84 -1.30
CA ILE A 43 7.19 -3.67 -1.08
C ILE A 43 7.16 -2.79 -2.34
N CYS A 44 7.43 -3.37 -3.51
CA CYS A 44 7.30 -2.69 -4.80
C CYS A 44 5.91 -2.08 -5.00
N THR A 45 4.85 -2.86 -4.71
CA THR A 45 3.47 -2.42 -4.95
C THR A 45 3.12 -1.22 -4.07
N ILE A 46 3.47 -1.24 -2.79
CA ILE A 46 3.21 -0.13 -1.86
C ILE A 46 3.99 1.12 -2.28
N PHE A 47 5.26 0.98 -2.67
CA PHE A 47 6.04 2.10 -3.18
C PHE A 47 5.34 2.79 -4.36
N HIS A 48 4.89 2.01 -5.34
CA HIS A 48 4.20 2.56 -6.50
C HIS A 48 2.75 2.98 -6.22
N THR A 49 2.21 2.63 -5.06
CA THR A 49 0.85 3.00 -4.64
C THR A 49 0.84 4.33 -3.89
N SER A 50 1.74 4.53 -2.93
CA SER A 50 1.74 5.69 -2.02
C SER A 50 3.12 6.30 -1.77
N GLY A 51 4.18 5.78 -2.38
CA GLY A 51 5.54 6.23 -2.10
C GLY A 51 5.99 5.95 -0.66
N TYR A 52 5.34 5.00 0.02
CA TYR A 52 5.51 4.71 1.44
C TYR A 52 5.03 5.81 2.41
N ASP A 53 4.23 6.76 1.93
CA ASP A 53 3.72 7.83 2.78
C ASP A 53 2.36 7.43 3.39
N THR A 54 2.33 7.33 4.72
CA THR A 54 1.14 7.00 5.51
C THR A 54 0.08 8.08 5.46
N GLN A 55 0.41 9.29 5.03
CA GLN A 55 -0.52 10.42 4.96
C GLN A 55 -1.02 10.70 3.54
N THR A 56 -0.74 9.79 2.60
CA THR A 56 -1.20 9.94 1.21
C THR A 56 -2.72 9.85 1.13
N ILE A 57 -3.35 10.88 0.56
CA ILE A 57 -4.79 10.91 0.26
C ILE A 57 -4.98 11.15 -1.22
N VAL A 58 -5.67 10.25 -1.91
CA VAL A 58 -5.98 10.38 -3.34
C VAL A 58 -7.48 10.41 -3.54
N ASN A 59 -7.97 11.49 -4.17
CA ASN A 59 -9.37 11.61 -4.56
C ASN A 59 -9.58 10.97 -5.93
N ASN A 60 -10.46 9.97 -5.97
CA ASN A 60 -10.85 9.26 -7.17
C ASN A 60 -12.30 9.54 -7.53
N ASN A 61 -12.70 9.29 -8.77
CA ASN A 61 -14.10 9.47 -9.17
C ASN A 61 -15.01 8.55 -8.35
N GLY A 62 -15.73 9.14 -7.39
CA GLY A 62 -16.70 8.48 -6.52
C GLY A 62 -16.17 8.02 -5.15
N GLY A 63 -14.96 8.40 -4.74
CA GLY A 63 -14.44 8.07 -3.41
C GLY A 63 -12.99 8.49 -3.22
N THR A 64 -12.48 8.28 -2.02
CA THR A 64 -11.14 8.69 -1.62
C THR A 64 -10.38 7.48 -1.09
N ASP A 65 -9.10 7.41 -1.41
CA ASP A 65 -8.20 6.34 -0.99
C ASP A 65 -7.19 6.90 0.00
N TYR A 66 -6.95 6.14 1.07
CA TYR A 66 -6.26 6.62 2.26
C TYR A 66 -5.01 5.81 2.55
N GLY A 67 -3.98 6.55 2.96
CA GLY A 67 -2.83 6.04 3.64
C GLY A 67 -1.91 5.21 2.77
N LEU A 68 -1.07 4.45 3.46
CA LEU A 68 -0.02 3.65 2.86
C LEU A 68 -0.55 2.68 1.79
N PHE A 69 -1.67 2.02 2.09
CA PHE A 69 -2.25 0.99 1.21
C PHE A 69 -3.30 1.54 0.25
N GLN A 70 -3.56 2.86 0.24
CA GLN A 70 -4.60 3.48 -0.59
C GLN A 70 -5.94 2.72 -0.45
N ILE A 71 -6.40 2.59 0.79
CA ILE A 71 -7.62 1.87 1.13
C ILE A 71 -8.82 2.78 0.87
N SER A 72 -9.78 2.30 0.07
CA SER A 72 -10.88 3.14 -0.43
C SER A 72 -12.06 3.27 0.56
N ASN A 73 -12.54 4.50 0.77
CA ASN A 73 -13.79 4.77 1.51
C ASN A 73 -15.05 4.29 0.77
N LYS A 74 -14.96 3.83 -0.48
CA LYS A 74 -16.11 3.26 -1.20
C LYS A 74 -16.63 1.97 -0.57
N PHE A 75 -15.74 1.18 0.01
CA PHE A 75 -16.06 -0.18 0.46
C PHE A 75 -15.39 -0.58 1.77
N TRP A 76 -14.18 -0.10 2.04
CA TRP A 76 -13.31 -0.70 3.06
C TRP A 76 -13.39 0.01 4.40
N CYS A 77 -13.31 1.33 4.41
CA CYS A 77 -13.45 2.15 5.62
C CYS A 77 -14.61 3.13 5.48
N LYS A 78 -14.96 3.77 6.60
CA LYS A 78 -16.00 4.80 6.66
C LYS A 78 -15.40 6.18 6.92
N ASP A 79 -15.96 7.18 6.26
CA ASP A 79 -15.71 8.59 6.53
C ASP A 79 -16.99 9.41 6.32
N ASP A 80 -16.91 10.72 6.54
CA ASP A 80 -18.04 11.63 6.38
C ASP A 80 -18.36 11.95 4.91
N GLN A 81 -17.44 11.65 3.97
CA GLN A 81 -17.62 11.92 2.55
C GLN A 81 -18.44 10.83 1.85
N ASN A 82 -18.31 9.57 2.27
CA ASN A 82 -19.01 8.44 1.68
C ASN A 82 -19.83 7.65 2.69
N LEU A 83 -21.01 8.18 3.03
CA LEU A 83 -21.95 7.57 3.97
C LEU A 83 -22.53 6.22 3.50
N GLN A 84 -22.36 5.86 2.23
CA GLN A 84 -22.84 4.60 1.65
C GLN A 84 -21.80 3.48 1.70
N SER A 85 -20.62 3.74 2.25
CA SER A 85 -19.58 2.72 2.42
C SER A 85 -20.09 1.50 3.20
N ARG A 86 -19.70 0.31 2.73
CA ARG A 86 -19.95 -0.95 3.46
C ARG A 86 -19.08 -1.08 4.71
N ASN A 87 -18.02 -0.28 4.83
CA ASN A 87 -17.08 -0.32 5.95
C ASN A 87 -16.61 -1.75 6.29
N ILE A 88 -16.14 -2.51 5.30
CA ILE A 88 -15.77 -3.94 5.47
C ILE A 88 -14.67 -4.14 6.53
N CYS A 89 -13.77 -3.17 6.69
CA CYS A 89 -12.73 -3.21 7.70
C CYS A 89 -13.24 -2.83 9.09
N ASP A 90 -14.44 -2.28 9.20
CA ASP A 90 -15.08 -1.79 10.42
C ASP A 90 -14.23 -0.74 11.15
N ILE A 91 -13.76 0.26 10.39
CA ILE A 91 -12.81 1.27 10.86
C ILE A 91 -13.03 2.61 10.15
N SER A 92 -12.70 3.68 10.84
CA SER A 92 -12.72 5.02 10.26
C SER A 92 -11.50 5.26 9.36
N CYS A 93 -11.67 5.90 8.21
CA CYS A 93 -10.60 6.06 7.23
C CYS A 93 -9.43 6.94 7.72
N ASP A 94 -9.63 7.78 8.73
CA ASP A 94 -8.57 8.59 9.35
C ASP A 94 -7.53 7.75 10.08
N LYS A 95 -7.86 6.51 10.47
CA LYS A 95 -6.91 5.59 11.11
C LYS A 95 -5.77 5.19 10.20
N PHE A 96 -6.03 5.08 8.90
CA PHE A 96 -4.99 4.79 7.91
C PHE A 96 -4.03 5.96 7.64
N LEU A 97 -4.23 7.10 8.30
CA LEU A 97 -3.39 8.29 8.14
C LEU A 97 -2.43 8.52 9.32
N ASP A 98 -2.44 7.64 10.32
CA ASP A 98 -1.52 7.73 11.45
C ASP A 98 -0.25 6.88 11.24
N ASP A 99 0.64 6.86 12.24
CA ASP A 99 1.90 6.13 12.17
C ASP A 99 1.76 4.65 12.64
N ASP A 100 0.60 4.24 13.18
CA ASP A 100 0.32 2.87 13.62
C ASP A 100 -0.29 2.02 12.50
N LEU A 101 0.60 1.41 11.73
CA LEU A 101 0.22 0.54 10.61
C LEU A 101 -0.46 -0.78 11.01
N THR A 102 -0.73 -1.02 12.29
CA THR A 102 -1.31 -2.29 12.74
C THR A 102 -2.70 -2.50 12.13
N ASP A 103 -3.55 -1.47 12.15
CA ASP A 103 -4.90 -1.57 11.62
C ASP A 103 -4.95 -1.51 10.08
N ASP A 104 -4.06 -0.72 9.46
CA ASP A 104 -3.76 -0.71 8.03
C ASP A 104 -3.47 -2.13 7.53
N MET A 105 -2.53 -2.83 8.19
CA MET A 105 -2.13 -4.18 7.82
C MET A 105 -3.27 -5.19 7.99
N ILE A 106 -4.12 -5.03 9.02
CA ILE A 106 -5.29 -5.88 9.21
C ILE A 106 -6.29 -5.69 8.07
N CYS A 107 -6.56 -4.44 7.68
CA CYS A 107 -7.46 -4.15 6.58
C CYS A 107 -6.89 -4.61 5.22
N ALA A 108 -5.60 -4.36 4.95
CA ALA A 108 -4.93 -4.83 3.74
C ALA A 108 -4.96 -6.36 3.60
N LYS A 109 -4.87 -7.12 4.70
CA LYS A 109 -5.08 -8.57 4.68
C LYS A 109 -6.50 -8.95 4.27
N LYS A 110 -7.52 -8.28 4.81
CA LYS A 110 -8.92 -8.49 4.39
C LYS A 110 -9.11 -8.23 2.89
N ILE A 111 -8.43 -7.21 2.36
CA ILE A 111 -8.44 -6.90 0.91
C ILE A 111 -7.77 -8.03 0.13
N LEU A 112 -6.57 -8.47 0.53
CA LEU A 112 -5.88 -9.59 -0.10
C LEU A 112 -6.71 -10.88 -0.11
N ASP A 113 -7.42 -11.17 0.99
CA ASP A 113 -8.26 -12.35 1.10
C ASP A 113 -9.51 -12.28 0.20
N LYS A 114 -10.01 -11.08 -0.11
CA LYS A 114 -11.24 -10.85 -0.88
C LYS A 114 -11.01 -10.57 -2.37
N GLU A 115 -10.09 -9.65 -2.67
CA GLU A 115 -9.81 -9.14 -4.01
C GLU A 115 -8.46 -9.64 -4.57
N GLY A 116 -7.57 -10.12 -3.69
CA GLY A 116 -6.21 -10.46 -4.06
C GLY A 116 -5.29 -9.25 -4.20
N ILE A 117 -4.05 -9.51 -4.61
CA ILE A 117 -3.01 -8.49 -4.81
C ILE A 117 -3.33 -7.52 -5.96
N ASP A 118 -4.23 -7.93 -6.87
CA ASP A 118 -4.67 -7.14 -8.02
C ASP A 118 -5.52 -5.92 -7.64
N TYR A 119 -5.97 -5.80 -6.38
CA TYR A 119 -6.57 -4.57 -5.86
C TYR A 119 -5.64 -3.36 -6.06
N TRP A 120 -4.33 -3.57 -5.90
CA TRP A 120 -3.32 -2.55 -6.15
C TRP A 120 -2.86 -2.62 -7.61
N LEU A 121 -3.35 -1.69 -8.42
CA LEU A 121 -3.11 -1.64 -9.87
C LEU A 121 -1.62 -1.59 -10.26
N ALA A 122 -0.75 -1.16 -9.36
CA ALA A 122 0.70 -1.16 -9.57
C ALA A 122 1.31 -2.58 -9.65
N HIS A 123 0.69 -3.58 -9.01
CA HIS A 123 1.29 -4.91 -8.85
C HIS A 123 1.63 -5.57 -10.18
N LYS A 124 0.61 -5.82 -11.02
CA LYS A 124 0.78 -6.48 -12.32
C LYS A 124 1.83 -5.82 -13.23
N PRO A 125 1.74 -4.52 -13.54
CA PRO A 125 2.65 -3.89 -14.49
C PRO A 125 4.07 -3.63 -13.96
N LEU A 126 4.24 -3.43 -12.65
CA LEU A 126 5.51 -2.94 -12.10
C LEU A 126 6.21 -3.94 -11.18
N CYS A 127 5.46 -4.87 -10.59
CA CYS A 127 5.93 -5.68 -9.46
C CYS A 127 5.74 -7.18 -9.68
N SER A 128 5.57 -7.65 -10.91
CA SER A 128 5.52 -9.10 -11.21
C SER A 128 6.90 -9.73 -11.43
N GLU A 129 7.92 -8.90 -11.74
CA GLU A 129 9.27 -9.32 -12.13
C GLU A 129 10.33 -8.33 -11.61
N LYS A 130 11.62 -8.69 -11.72
CA LYS A 130 12.78 -7.85 -11.35
C LYS A 130 12.71 -7.29 -9.92
N LEU A 131 12.46 -8.19 -8.99
CA LEU A 131 12.21 -7.86 -7.58
C LEU A 131 13.46 -7.71 -6.72
N GLU A 132 14.63 -8.00 -7.29
CA GLU A 132 15.92 -7.97 -6.61
C GLU A 132 16.21 -6.63 -5.90
N GLN A 133 15.83 -5.52 -6.54
CA GLN A 133 16.00 -4.17 -6.01
C GLN A 133 15.11 -3.87 -4.78
N TRP A 134 14.07 -4.66 -4.56
CA TRP A 134 13.10 -4.49 -3.47
C TRP A 134 13.38 -5.38 -2.26
N ARG A 135 14.52 -6.09 -2.27
CA ARG A 135 14.95 -6.89 -1.12
C ARG A 135 15.32 -5.96 0.03
N CYS A 136 14.73 -6.21 1.21
CA CYS A 136 15.16 -5.56 2.43
C CYS A 136 16.54 -6.08 2.83
N GLU A 137 17.56 -5.24 2.74
CA GLU A 137 18.87 -5.55 3.33
C GLU A 137 18.83 -5.30 4.83
N LYS A 138 19.47 -6.21 5.59
CA LYS A 138 19.58 -6.07 7.04
C LYS A 138 20.67 -5.05 7.32
N LEU A 139 20.27 -3.86 7.79
CA LEU A 139 21.19 -2.84 8.31
C LEU A 139 21.86 -3.31 9.61
#